data_AF-A0A081D9S2-F1
#
_entry.id   AF-A0A081D9S2-F1
#
_cell.length_a   1.000
_cell.length_b   1.000
_cell.length_c   1.000
_cell.angle_alpha   90.00
_cell.angle_beta   90.00
_cell.angle_gamma   90.00
#
_symmetry.space_group_name_H-M   'P 1'
#
loop_
_entity.id
_entity.type
_entity.pdbx_description
1 polymer ?
#
loop_
_entity_poly.entity_id
_entity_poly.type
_entity_poly.pdbx_seq_one_letter_code
_entity_poly.pdbx_strand_id
1 'polypeptide(L)'
;MQVTITENEEKNAIELLFSENLPKEFSTFLLELGFREVFKKKNTWYADAHPAYKSFATSLRDAFSRGGDWKTVLMYPSFQPSLENIDKSKFSFVTISYRGKEKAEKNEYVLFDPYKKVAMQIATQYAISKYGDDLQNVEVSPKKL
;
A
#
# COMPACT_ATOMS: atom_id res chain seq x y z
N MET A 1 19.92 5.71 6.58
CA MET A 1 18.75 5.09 7.24
C MET A 1 18.88 3.58 7.33
N GLN A 2 18.53 2.99 8.46
CA GLN A 2 18.28 1.56 8.65
C GLN A 2 16.87 1.36 9.19
N VAL A 3 16.27 0.19 8.93
CA VAL A 3 14.96 -0.18 9.46
C VAL A 3 14.97 -1.61 9.98
N THR A 4 14.48 -1.78 11.20
CA THR A 4 14.23 -3.08 11.84
C THR A 4 12.75 -3.41 11.69
N ILE A 5 12.46 -4.61 11.19
CA ILE A 5 11.09 -5.10 11.00
C ILE A 5 10.77 -6.08 12.12
N THR A 6 9.61 -5.92 12.77
CA THR A 6 9.13 -6.84 13.80
C THR A 6 7.68 -7.23 13.50
N GLU A 7 7.41 -8.52 13.48
CA GLU A 7 6.03 -9.04 13.45
C GLU A 7 5.54 -9.10 14.90
N ASN A 8 4.56 -8.26 15.23
CA ASN A 8 3.91 -8.21 16.53
C ASN A 8 2.66 -9.08 16.47
N GLU A 9 2.82 -10.36 16.83
CA GLU A 9 1.73 -11.34 16.80
C GLU A 9 0.57 -10.95 17.72
N GLU A 10 0.86 -10.42 18.92
CA GLU A 10 -0.17 -10.00 19.89
C GLU A 10 -1.08 -8.90 19.33
N LYS A 11 -0.53 -7.98 18.54
CA LYS A 11 -1.27 -6.89 17.93
C LYS A 11 -1.71 -7.17 16.50
N ASN A 12 -1.39 -8.36 15.97
CA ASN A 12 -1.57 -8.71 14.57
C ASN A 12 -1.07 -7.60 13.63
N ALA A 13 0.17 -7.15 13.85
CA ALA A 13 0.74 -5.98 13.19
C ALA A 13 2.20 -6.20 12.75
N ILE A 14 2.65 -5.40 11.79
CA ILE A 14 4.05 -5.28 11.40
C ILE A 14 4.55 -3.93 11.89
N GLU A 15 5.61 -3.92 12.68
CA GLU A 15 6.29 -2.72 13.18
C GLU A 15 7.57 -2.46 12.39
N LEU A 16 7.81 -1.20 12.04
CA LEU A 16 9.02 -0.67 11.43
C LEU A 16 9.68 0.30 12.41
N LEU A 17 10.86 -0.06 12.91
CA LEU A 17 11.67 0.82 13.73
C LEU A 17 12.81 1.39 12.88
N PHE A 18 12.80 2.70 12.65
CA PHE A 18 13.84 3.40 11.90
C PHE A 18 14.97 3.88 12.83
N SER A 19 16.21 3.85 12.32
CA SER A 19 17.40 4.25 13.08
C SER A 19 17.49 5.76 13.34
N GLU A 20 16.73 6.56 12.60
CA GLU A 20 16.75 8.02 12.63
C GLU A 20 15.36 8.60 12.37
N ASN A 21 15.17 9.90 12.59
CA ASN A 21 13.91 10.57 12.32
C ASN A 21 13.62 10.58 10.82
N LEU A 22 12.37 10.32 10.46
CA LEU A 22 11.96 10.33 9.06
C LEU A 22 11.82 11.76 8.52
N PRO A 23 12.29 12.03 7.28
CA PRO A 23 11.90 13.23 6.55
C PRO A 23 10.37 13.33 6.45
N LYS A 24 9.83 14.56 6.47
CA LYS A 24 8.37 14.79 6.41
C LYS A 24 7.71 14.10 5.23
N GLU A 25 8.32 14.16 4.04
CA GLU A 25 7.83 13.49 2.83
C GLU A 25 7.68 11.98 3.04
N PHE A 26 8.64 11.35 3.72
CA PHE A 26 8.60 9.92 3.95
C PHE A 26 7.55 9.53 4.99
N SER A 27 7.40 10.31 6.06
CA SER A 27 6.31 10.13 7.02
C SER A 27 4.93 10.24 6.35
N THR A 28 4.75 11.25 5.48
CA THR A 28 3.52 11.40 4.70
C THR A 28 3.27 10.20 3.80
N PHE A 29 4.29 9.72 3.09
CA PHE A 29 4.19 8.52 2.25
C PHE A 29 3.79 7.26 3.05
N LEU A 30 4.35 7.07 4.25
CA LEU A 30 3.96 5.94 5.12
C LEU A 30 2.50 6.05 5.58
N LEU A 31 2.05 7.26 5.95
CA LEU A 31 0.65 7.51 6.31
C LEU A 31 -0.29 7.21 5.13
N GLU A 32 0.08 7.67 3.93
CA GLU A 32 -0.66 7.39 2.71
C GLU A 32 -0.75 5.89 2.50
N LEU A 33 0.35 5.14 2.59
CA LEU A 33 0.37 3.68 2.52
C LEU A 33 -0.43 2.97 3.62
N GLY A 34 -0.90 3.68 4.65
CA GLY A 34 -1.70 3.13 5.73
C GLY A 34 -0.91 2.69 6.97
N PHE A 35 0.38 2.98 7.03
CA PHE A 35 1.16 2.88 8.25
C PHE A 35 0.80 4.02 9.21
N ARG A 36 1.02 3.79 10.50
CA ARG A 36 0.73 4.75 11.57
C ARG A 36 1.89 4.86 12.53
N GLU A 37 2.10 6.04 13.09
CA GLU A 37 3.10 6.25 14.14
C GLU A 37 2.68 5.57 15.45
N VAL A 38 3.63 4.97 16.16
CA VAL A 38 3.45 4.48 17.52
C VAL A 38 3.67 5.64 18.49
N PHE A 39 2.59 6.17 19.06
CA PHE A 39 2.61 7.36 19.94
C PHE A 39 3.69 7.38 21.04
N LYS A 40 4.06 6.23 21.59
CA LYS A 40 5.01 6.12 22.72
C LYS A 40 6.39 5.59 22.33
N LYS A 41 6.64 5.30 21.06
CA LYS A 41 7.88 4.68 20.59
C LYS A 41 8.39 5.48 19.38
N LYS A 42 9.37 6.34 19.62
CA LYS A 42 9.96 7.20 18.59
C LYS A 42 10.42 6.37 17.39
N ASN A 43 10.28 6.96 16.20
CA ASN A 43 10.70 6.35 14.92
C ASN A 43 10.11 4.96 14.67
N THR A 44 9.00 4.63 15.34
CA THR A 44 8.31 3.36 15.14
C THR A 44 6.98 3.59 14.45
N TRP A 45 6.79 2.86 13.37
CA TRP A 45 5.59 2.86 12.56
C TRP A 45 4.99 1.46 12.55
N TYR A 46 3.69 1.34 12.35
CA TYR A 46 3.04 0.04 12.28
C TYR A 46 1.91 0.01 11.25
N ALA A 47 1.67 -1.18 10.69
CA ALA A 47 0.50 -1.49 9.87
C ALA A 47 -0.07 -2.85 10.31
N ASP A 48 -1.29 -3.15 9.88
CA ASP A 48 -1.90 -4.47 10.12
C ASP A 48 -1.01 -5.58 9.53
N ALA A 49 -1.02 -6.78 10.11
CA ALA A 49 -0.27 -7.91 9.58
C ALA A 49 -0.89 -8.38 8.25
N HIS A 50 -0.31 -7.93 7.15
CA HIS A 50 -0.73 -8.26 5.79
C HIS A 50 0.49 -8.58 4.91
N PRO A 51 0.42 -9.58 4.00
CA PRO A 51 1.55 -9.94 3.14
C PRO A 51 2.11 -8.76 2.32
N ALA A 52 1.23 -7.89 1.78
CA ALA A 52 1.67 -6.68 1.07
C ALA A 52 2.53 -5.74 1.93
N TYR A 53 2.15 -5.50 3.20
CA TYR A 53 2.94 -4.67 4.11
C TYR A 53 4.27 -5.33 4.47
N LYS A 54 4.30 -6.66 4.63
CA LYS A 54 5.53 -7.43 4.88
C LYS A 54 6.49 -7.34 3.69
N SER A 55 5.96 -7.49 2.48
CA SER A 55 6.73 -7.38 1.24
C SER A 55 7.29 -5.96 1.05
N PHE A 56 6.46 -4.94 1.29
CA PHE A 56 6.88 -3.54 1.25
C PHE A 56 7.98 -3.25 2.29
N ALA A 57 7.78 -3.64 3.55
CA ALA A 57 8.75 -3.46 4.63
C ALA A 57 10.10 -4.12 4.32
N THR A 58 10.06 -5.34 3.78
CA THR A 58 11.25 -6.08 3.35
C THR A 58 11.98 -5.34 2.22
N SER A 59 11.24 -4.91 1.20
CA SER A 59 11.79 -4.15 0.08
C SER A 59 12.41 -2.82 0.52
N LEU A 60 11.79 -2.16 1.50
CA LEU A 60 12.27 -0.93 2.11
C LEU A 60 13.60 -1.14 2.85
N ARG A 61 13.68 -2.19 3.67
CA ARG A 61 14.93 -2.58 4.34
C ARG A 61 16.04 -2.87 3.35
N ASP A 62 15.72 -3.59 2.29
CA ASP A 62 16.69 -3.99 1.27
C ASP A 62 17.14 -2.80 0.40
N ALA A 63 16.26 -1.81 0.16
CA ALA A 63 16.65 -0.55 -0.48
C ALA A 63 17.66 0.20 0.39
N PHE A 64 17.38 0.36 1.68
CA PHE A 64 18.27 1.06 2.60
C PHE A 64 19.62 0.35 2.81
N SER A 65 19.64 -0.99 2.86
CA SER A 65 20.90 -1.74 3.00
C SER A 65 21.83 -1.57 1.79
N ARG A 66 21.28 -1.24 0.62
CA ARG A 66 22.02 -0.94 -0.61
C ARG A 66 22.29 0.57 -0.80
N GLY A 67 21.95 1.42 0.16
CA GLY A 67 22.08 2.88 0.04
C GLY A 67 21.05 3.54 -0.89
N GLY A 68 19.96 2.84 -1.21
CA GLY A 68 18.86 3.35 -2.02
C GLY A 68 17.87 4.21 -1.25
N ASP A 69 16.87 4.73 -1.97
CA ASP A 69 15.84 5.64 -1.47
C ASP A 69 14.48 4.93 -1.37
N TRP A 70 13.70 5.25 -0.33
CA TRP A 70 12.33 4.78 -0.13
C TRP A 70 11.42 5.16 -1.30
N LYS A 71 11.72 6.24 -2.02
CA LYS A 71 10.99 6.68 -3.22
C LYS A 71 10.95 5.65 -4.35
N THR A 72 11.88 4.70 -4.34
CA THR A 72 11.93 3.60 -5.32
C THR A 72 11.16 2.35 -4.91
N VAL A 73 10.60 2.34 -3.70
CA VAL A 73 9.96 1.15 -3.12
C VAL A 73 8.46 1.21 -3.36
N LEU A 74 7.95 0.25 -4.13
CA LEU A 74 6.54 0.15 -4.49
C LEU A 74 5.83 -0.89 -3.62
N MET A 75 4.52 -0.69 -3.42
CA MET A 75 3.64 -1.69 -2.82
C MET A 75 3.02 -2.54 -3.93
N TYR A 76 3.03 -3.86 -3.75
CA TYR A 76 2.49 -4.81 -4.71
C TYR A 76 1.36 -5.64 -4.10
N PRO A 77 0.41 -6.13 -4.93
CA PRO A 77 -0.65 -7.03 -4.48
C PRO A 77 -0.08 -8.31 -3.86
N SER A 78 -0.80 -8.85 -2.87
CA SER A 78 -0.37 -10.08 -2.18
C SER A 78 -0.51 -11.35 -3.02
N PHE A 79 -1.36 -11.34 -4.05
CA PHE A 79 -1.64 -12.50 -4.88
C PHE A 79 -1.33 -12.21 -6.35
N GLN A 80 -0.95 -13.26 -7.08
CA GLN A 80 -0.74 -13.20 -8.52
C GLN A 80 -2.06 -13.31 -9.27
N PRO A 81 -2.18 -12.69 -10.46
CA PRO A 81 -3.30 -12.93 -11.35
C PRO A 81 -3.37 -14.41 -11.77
N SER A 82 -4.39 -15.13 -11.33
CA SER A 82 -4.62 -16.53 -11.73
C SER A 82 -6.09 -16.92 -11.59
N LEU A 83 -6.52 -17.91 -12.36
CA LEU A 83 -7.88 -18.49 -12.23
C LEU A 83 -8.12 -18.99 -10.81
N GLU A 84 -7.14 -19.65 -10.20
CA GLU A 84 -7.22 -20.11 -8.81
C GLU A 84 -7.51 -18.96 -7.82
N ASN A 85 -6.83 -17.82 -7.97
CA ASN A 85 -7.05 -16.67 -7.10
C ASN A 85 -8.38 -15.94 -7.40
N ILE A 86 -8.89 -16.02 -8.63
CA ILE A 86 -10.24 -15.56 -8.97
C ILE A 86 -11.28 -16.43 -8.27
N ASP A 87 -11.15 -17.76 -8.38
CA ASP A 87 -12.08 -18.72 -7.78
C ASP A 87 -12.09 -18.59 -6.25
N LYS A 88 -10.91 -18.42 -5.65
CA LYS A 88 -10.75 -18.19 -4.20
C LYS A 88 -11.04 -16.75 -3.76
N SER A 89 -11.52 -15.89 -4.65
CA SER A 89 -11.86 -14.48 -4.39
C SER A 89 -10.72 -13.69 -3.71
N LYS A 90 -9.48 -13.95 -4.10
CA LYS A 90 -8.25 -13.27 -3.61
C LYS A 90 -8.01 -11.94 -4.33
N PHE A 91 -9.07 -11.16 -4.51
CA PHE A 91 -9.01 -9.90 -5.25
C PHE A 91 -10.08 -8.90 -4.79
N SER A 92 -9.87 -7.64 -5.17
CA SER A 92 -10.83 -6.55 -5.06
C SER A 92 -11.16 -6.00 -6.44
N PHE A 93 -12.42 -5.58 -6.61
CA PHE A 93 -12.81 -4.72 -7.72
C PHE A 93 -12.41 -3.29 -7.41
N VAL A 94 -11.88 -2.60 -8.42
CA VAL A 94 -11.45 -1.21 -8.32
C VAL A 94 -12.13 -0.42 -9.41
N THR A 95 -12.80 0.68 -9.04
CA THR A 95 -13.36 1.64 -10.00
C THR A 95 -12.63 2.96 -9.85
N ILE A 96 -12.02 3.43 -10.94
CA ILE A 96 -11.33 4.72 -10.97
C ILE A 96 -12.16 5.68 -11.82
N SER A 97 -12.54 6.82 -11.23
CA SER A 97 -13.24 7.90 -11.92
C SER A 97 -12.28 9.05 -12.20
N TYR A 98 -12.30 9.58 -13.42
CA TYR A 98 -11.43 10.66 -13.87
C TYR A 98 -12.19 11.67 -14.74
N ARG A 99 -11.62 12.87 -14.90
CA ARG A 99 -12.20 13.94 -15.71
C ARG A 99 -12.23 13.52 -17.18
N GLY A 100 -13.43 13.40 -17.74
CA GLY A 100 -13.65 13.29 -19.19
C GLY A 100 -14.02 14.64 -19.81
N LYS A 101 -14.21 14.66 -21.13
CA LYS A 101 -14.47 15.90 -21.89
C LYS A 101 -15.81 16.56 -21.56
N GLU A 102 -16.84 15.77 -21.31
CA GLU A 102 -18.20 16.26 -21.02
C GLU A 102 -18.70 15.84 -19.63
N LYS A 103 -18.25 14.69 -19.13
CA LYS A 103 -18.61 14.12 -17.83
C LYS A 103 -17.46 13.28 -17.29
N ALA A 104 -17.55 12.88 -16.02
CA ALA A 104 -16.63 11.92 -15.44
C ALA A 104 -16.66 10.59 -16.21
N GLU A 105 -15.48 10.09 -16.56
CA GLU A 105 -15.27 8.76 -17.14
C GLU A 105 -14.86 7.78 -16.05
N LYS A 106 -15.11 6.48 -16.29
CA LYS A 106 -14.85 5.41 -15.31
C LYS A 106 -14.14 4.24 -15.98
N ASN A 107 -13.11 3.73 -15.33
CA ASN A 107 -12.45 2.48 -15.68
C ASN A 107 -12.52 1.50 -14.50
N GLU A 108 -12.76 0.23 -14.80
CA GLU A 108 -12.84 -0.85 -13.83
C GLU A 108 -11.62 -1.77 -13.93
N TYR A 109 -11.13 -2.22 -12.78
CA TYR A 109 -9.95 -3.07 -12.65
C TYR A 109 -10.19 -4.18 -11.64
N VAL A 110 -9.43 -5.27 -11.80
CA VAL A 110 -9.30 -6.34 -10.81
C VAL A 110 -7.90 -6.23 -10.19
N LEU A 111 -7.85 -6.14 -8.86
CA LEU A 111 -6.62 -6.05 -8.10
C LEU A 111 -6.51 -7.28 -7.20
N PHE A 112 -5.46 -8.07 -7.35
CA PHE A 112 -5.26 -9.35 -6.65
C PHE A 112 -4.79 -9.16 -5.20
N ASP A 113 -5.56 -8.40 -4.44
CA ASP A 113 -5.45 -8.22 -3.02
C ASP A 113 -6.87 -8.05 -2.43
N PRO A 114 -7.34 -8.98 -1.59
CA PRO A 114 -8.68 -8.90 -1.02
C PRO A 114 -8.77 -7.90 0.15
N TYR A 115 -7.64 -7.37 0.63
CA TYR A 115 -7.67 -6.47 1.77
C TYR A 115 -7.92 -5.03 1.32
N LYS A 116 -9.13 -4.52 1.60
CA LYS A 116 -9.59 -3.20 1.12
C LYS A 116 -8.58 -2.08 1.30
N LYS A 117 -7.92 -2.02 2.47
CA LYS A 117 -6.94 -0.97 2.77
C LYS A 117 -5.76 -1.04 1.80
N VAL A 118 -5.16 -2.22 1.63
CA VAL A 118 -4.02 -2.43 0.71
C VAL A 118 -4.43 -2.21 -0.74
N ALA A 119 -5.56 -2.78 -1.15
CA ALA A 119 -6.08 -2.59 -2.50
C ALA A 119 -6.36 -1.11 -2.82
N MET A 120 -6.89 -0.34 -1.86
CA MET A 120 -7.07 1.11 -2.00
C MET A 120 -5.74 1.83 -2.25
N GLN A 121 -4.69 1.47 -1.53
CA GLN A 121 -3.38 2.13 -1.70
C GLN A 121 -2.75 1.86 -3.04
N ILE A 122 -2.69 0.60 -3.44
CA ILE A 122 -2.13 0.20 -4.73
C ILE A 122 -2.95 0.83 -5.88
N ALA A 123 -4.29 0.82 -5.78
CA ALA A 123 -5.15 1.46 -6.75
C ALA A 123 -4.94 2.98 -6.83
N THR A 124 -4.74 3.65 -5.69
CA THR A 124 -4.49 5.09 -5.63
C THR A 124 -3.15 5.45 -6.25
N GLN A 125 -2.08 4.70 -5.94
CA GLN A 125 -0.77 4.89 -6.57
C GLN A 125 -0.84 4.77 -8.09
N TYR A 126 -1.51 3.72 -8.58
CA TYR A 126 -1.74 3.53 -10.01
C TYR A 126 -2.56 4.68 -10.62
N ALA A 127 -3.64 5.09 -9.95
CA ALA A 127 -4.53 6.14 -10.41
C ALA A 127 -3.83 7.49 -10.52
N ILE A 128 -3.04 7.88 -9.52
CA ILE A 128 -2.26 9.12 -9.53
C ILE A 128 -1.25 9.09 -10.68
N SER A 129 -0.52 7.98 -10.83
CA SER A 129 0.46 7.85 -11.91
C SER A 129 -0.16 7.91 -13.31
N LYS A 130 -1.42 7.49 -13.47
CA LYS A 130 -2.08 7.38 -14.77
C LYS A 130 -2.91 8.60 -15.15
N TYR A 131 -3.63 9.16 -14.18
CA TYR A 131 -4.62 10.23 -14.41
C TYR A 131 -4.18 11.58 -13.83
N GLY A 132 -3.18 11.61 -12.94
CA GLY A 132 -2.66 12.86 -12.36
C GLY A 132 -3.78 13.76 -11.82
N ASP A 133 -3.79 15.02 -12.23
CA ASP A 133 -4.76 16.03 -11.81
C ASP A 133 -6.20 15.76 -12.29
N ASP A 134 -6.39 14.86 -13.26
CA ASP A 134 -7.72 14.45 -13.73
C ASP A 134 -8.34 13.37 -12.85
N LEU A 135 -7.59 12.78 -11.91
CA LEU A 135 -8.13 11.81 -10.96
C LEU A 135 -9.20 12.45 -10.08
N GLN A 136 -10.40 11.86 -10.06
CA GLN A 136 -11.50 12.34 -9.22
C GLN A 136 -11.77 11.42 -8.04
N ASN A 137 -11.78 10.10 -8.25
CA ASN A 137 -12.12 9.14 -7.21
C ASN A 137 -11.53 7.75 -7.48
N VAL A 138 -11.23 7.03 -6.40
CA VAL A 138 -10.88 5.61 -6.42
C VAL A 138 -11.80 4.88 -5.45
N GLU A 139 -12.53 3.90 -5.96
CA GLU A 139 -13.40 3.03 -5.16
C GLU A 139 -12.85 1.61 -5.17
N VAL A 140 -12.85 0.98 -3.99
CA VAL A 140 -12.41 -0.40 -3.83
C VAL A 140 -13.47 -1.21 -3.12
N SER A 141 -13.87 -2.29 -3.79
CA SER A 141 -14.87 -3.26 -3.36
C SER A 141 -14.24 -4.64 -3.33
N PRO A 142 -13.72 -5.09 -2.17
CA PRO A 142 -13.28 -6.47 -2.01
C PRO A 142 -14.39 -7.44 -2.35
N LYS A 143 -14.04 -8.54 -3.03
CA LYS A 143 -14.99 -9.64 -3.16
C LYS A 143 -15.07 -10.36 -1.81
N LYS A 144 -16.10 -10.03 -1.04
CA LYS A 144 -16.40 -10.77 0.20
C LYS A 144 -16.85 -12.18 -0.19
N LEU A 145 -16.29 -13.17 0.51
CA LEU A 145 -17.01 -14.42 0.78
C LEU A 145 -18.05 -14.14 1.87
#